data_AF-A0AAI8MPP2-F1
#
_entry.id   AF-A0AAI8MPP2-F1
#
_cell.length_a   1.000
_cell.length_b   1.000
_cell.length_c   1.000
_cell.angle_alpha   90.00
_cell.angle_beta   90.00
_cell.angle_gamma   90.00
#
_symmetry.space_group_name_H-M   'P 1'
#
loop_
_entity.id
_entity.type
_entity.pdbx_description
1 polymer ?
#
loop_
_entity_poly.entity_id
_entity_poly.type
_entity_poly.pdbx_seq_one_letter_code
_entity_poly.pdbx_strand_id
1 'polypeptide(L)'
;MIKKLHKILLALSFAGCYICVAFSQDCVPVKESGIGEVNKKQALKNLGFFYCLNLADEEYVANLLYRLSAKANCFNYIKIMDSKVVFDELKVFIDKEKKTSNQLVCGNNCNKRESAGICLSIYESYSFNTEIERIVKKYCKECE
;
A
#
# COMPACT_ATOMS: atom_id res chain seq x y z
N MET A 1 37.93 -40.94 41.27
CA MET A 1 37.11 -39.73 41.44
C MET A 1 36.95 -38.85 40.18
N ILE A 2 37.60 -39.15 39.05
CA ILE A 2 37.65 -38.23 37.88
C ILE A 2 36.48 -38.39 36.88
N LYS A 3 35.75 -39.53 36.90
CA LYS A 3 34.67 -39.81 35.94
C LYS A 3 33.32 -39.11 36.22
N LYS A 4 33.09 -38.58 37.43
CA LYS A 4 31.85 -37.85 37.78
C LYS A 4 31.88 -36.37 37.37
N LEU A 5 33.08 -35.77 37.27
CA LEU A 5 33.23 -34.35 36.94
C LEU A 5 32.99 -34.05 35.44
N HIS A 6 33.31 -35.00 34.55
CA HIS A 6 33.07 -34.88 33.11
C HIS A 6 31.57 -34.90 32.72
N LYS A 7 30.73 -35.61 33.48
CA LYS A 7 29.28 -35.66 33.20
C LYS A 7 28.55 -34.37 33.60
N ILE A 8 29.08 -33.62 34.58
CA ILE A 8 28.50 -32.35 35.03
C ILE A 8 28.92 -31.21 34.09
N LEU A 9 30.16 -31.22 33.56
CA LEU A 9 30.60 -30.21 32.60
C LEU A 9 29.86 -30.29 31.25
N LEU A 10 29.51 -31.50 30.80
CA LEU A 10 28.70 -31.69 29.58
C LEU A 10 27.22 -31.31 29.77
N ALA A 11 26.67 -31.40 30.98
CA ALA A 11 25.29 -30.96 31.24
C ALA A 11 25.15 -29.42 31.23
N LEU A 12 26.21 -28.70 31.61
CA LEU A 12 26.23 -27.23 31.62
C LEU A 12 26.47 -26.62 30.22
N SER A 13 27.04 -27.37 29.26
CA SER A 13 27.18 -26.88 27.88
C SER A 13 25.88 -26.99 27.06
N PHE A 14 24.93 -27.83 27.48
CA PHE A 14 23.62 -27.95 26.80
C PHE A 14 22.56 -27.00 27.38
N ALA A 15 22.69 -26.56 28.64
CA ALA A 15 21.80 -25.56 29.22
C ALA A 15 22.13 -24.12 28.77
N GLY A 16 23.38 -23.84 28.40
CA GLY A 16 23.84 -22.52 27.96
C GLY A 16 23.48 -22.14 26.51
N CYS A 17 22.89 -23.05 25.73
CA CYS A 17 22.59 -22.83 24.31
C CYS A 17 21.08 -22.68 24.03
N TYR A 18 20.20 -23.07 24.97
CA TYR A 18 18.75 -22.96 24.78
C TYR A 18 18.15 -21.63 25.25
N ILE A 19 18.89 -20.81 25.99
CA ILE A 19 18.39 -19.52 26.52
C ILE A 19 18.83 -18.32 25.64
N CYS A 20 19.73 -18.51 24.67
CA CYS A 20 20.14 -17.43 23.76
C CYS A 20 19.40 -17.44 22.40
N VAL A 21 18.46 -18.35 22.17
CA VAL A 21 17.67 -18.38 20.91
C VAL A 21 16.24 -17.85 21.12
N ALA A 22 15.91 -17.42 22.34
CA ALA A 22 14.67 -16.71 22.62
C ALA A 22 14.97 -15.21 22.69
N PHE A 23 14.33 -14.41 21.84
CA PHE A 23 14.29 -12.94 21.92
C PHE A 23 15.49 -12.12 21.42
N SER A 24 16.03 -12.48 20.26
CA SER A 24 16.40 -11.44 19.28
C SER A 24 16.10 -11.91 17.86
N GLN A 25 14.86 -12.35 17.63
CA GLN A 25 14.26 -11.95 16.36
C GLN A 25 14.07 -10.45 16.47
N ASP A 26 15.12 -9.71 16.14
CA ASP A 26 14.95 -8.36 15.66
C ASP A 26 13.81 -8.46 14.65
N CYS A 27 12.70 -7.77 14.95
CA CYS A 27 11.74 -7.42 13.92
C CYS A 27 12.55 -6.62 12.90
N VAL A 28 13.21 -7.32 11.98
CA VAL A 28 13.55 -6.77 10.70
C VAL A 28 12.17 -6.60 10.10
N PRO A 29 11.58 -5.38 10.05
CA PRO A 29 10.40 -5.20 9.22
C PRO A 29 10.80 -5.80 7.89
N VAL A 30 10.03 -6.80 7.43
CA VAL A 30 10.26 -7.48 6.15
C VAL A 30 10.73 -6.39 5.19
N LYS A 31 12.00 -6.44 4.76
CA LYS A 31 12.57 -5.44 3.84
C LYS A 31 11.53 -5.26 2.75
N GLU A 32 10.92 -4.08 2.73
CA GLU A 32 9.56 -3.85 2.24
C GLU A 32 9.36 -4.41 0.83
N SER A 33 8.84 -5.63 0.71
CA SER A 33 8.14 -6.05 -0.49
C SER A 33 6.71 -5.48 -0.42
N GLY A 34 6.59 -4.15 -0.47
CA GLY A 34 5.38 -3.52 -1.02
C GLY A 34 4.37 -2.85 -0.09
N ILE A 35 4.71 -2.44 1.14
CA ILE A 35 3.76 -1.73 2.05
C ILE A 35 4.37 -0.50 2.79
N GLY A 36 5.26 0.27 2.15
CA GLY A 36 5.65 1.64 2.60
C GLY A 36 4.70 2.77 2.12
N GLU A 37 4.91 4.03 2.51
CA GLU A 37 4.14 5.21 2.05
C GLU A 37 4.07 5.30 0.52
N VAL A 38 5.20 5.03 -0.15
CA VAL A 38 5.32 4.96 -1.61
C VAL A 38 4.31 3.96 -2.19
N ASN A 39 4.03 2.87 -1.48
CA ASN A 39 3.02 1.89 -1.90
C ASN A 39 1.58 2.39 -1.69
N LYS A 40 1.32 3.28 -0.73
CA LYS A 40 -0.02 3.85 -0.50
C LYS A 40 -0.38 4.86 -1.57
N LYS A 41 0.53 5.80 -1.85
CA LYS A 41 0.39 6.75 -2.95
C LYS A 41 0.21 6.02 -4.27
N GLN A 42 1.04 5.02 -4.55
CA GLN A 42 0.92 4.23 -5.78
C GLN A 42 -0.38 3.40 -5.84
N ALA A 43 -0.81 2.79 -4.73
CA ALA A 43 -2.07 2.05 -4.69
C ALA A 43 -3.27 2.95 -4.97
N LEU A 44 -3.31 4.14 -4.36
CA LEU A 44 -4.35 5.13 -4.60
C LEU A 44 -4.31 5.67 -6.05
N LYS A 45 -3.10 5.92 -6.57
CA LYS A 45 -2.88 6.35 -7.95
C LYS A 45 -3.41 5.33 -8.95
N ASN A 46 -3.11 4.04 -8.74
CA ASN A 46 -3.62 2.94 -9.54
C ASN A 46 -5.15 2.87 -9.45
N LEU A 47 -5.73 2.88 -8.25
CA LEU A 47 -7.18 2.88 -8.06
C LEU A 47 -7.87 3.97 -8.89
N GLY A 48 -7.31 5.18 -8.87
CA GLY A 48 -7.81 6.28 -9.68
C GLY A 48 -7.74 6.01 -11.18
N PHE A 49 -6.64 5.45 -11.67
CA PHE A 49 -6.50 5.12 -13.08
C PHE A 49 -7.50 4.06 -13.54
N PHE A 50 -7.65 2.98 -12.78
CA PHE A 50 -8.62 1.91 -13.07
C PHE A 50 -10.05 2.43 -13.07
N TYR A 51 -10.39 3.28 -12.08
CA TYR A 51 -11.67 3.96 -12.03
C TYR A 51 -11.91 4.83 -13.27
N CYS A 52 -10.94 5.65 -13.66
CA CYS A 52 -11.07 6.52 -14.82
C CYS A 52 -11.33 5.72 -16.11
N LEU A 53 -10.63 4.60 -16.29
CA LEU A 53 -10.78 3.70 -17.44
C LEU A 53 -12.07 2.87 -17.40
N ASN A 54 -12.85 2.94 -16.31
CA ASN A 54 -13.99 2.07 -16.05
C ASN A 54 -13.62 0.57 -16.13
N LEU A 55 -12.45 0.24 -15.60
CA LEU A 55 -11.97 -1.14 -15.48
C LEU A 55 -12.23 -1.60 -14.04
N ALA A 56 -13.24 -2.46 -13.88
CA ALA A 56 -13.68 -2.97 -12.59
C ALA A 56 -13.34 -4.45 -12.43
N ASP A 57 -12.04 -4.77 -12.41
CA ASP A 57 -11.61 -6.05 -11.86
C ASP A 57 -11.79 -5.98 -10.34
N GLU A 58 -12.86 -6.61 -9.84
CA GLU A 58 -13.27 -6.53 -8.44
C GLU A 58 -12.19 -7.04 -7.49
N GLU A 59 -11.50 -8.13 -7.85
CA GLU A 59 -10.43 -8.71 -7.03
C GLU A 59 -9.24 -7.76 -6.95
N TYR A 60 -8.84 -7.20 -8.08
CA TYR A 60 -7.74 -6.25 -8.14
C TYR A 60 -8.06 -4.95 -7.38
N VAL A 61 -9.27 -4.42 -7.54
CA VAL A 61 -9.74 -3.24 -6.79
C VAL A 61 -9.79 -3.54 -5.28
N ALA A 62 -10.30 -4.70 -4.88
CA ALA A 62 -10.33 -5.11 -3.47
C ALA A 62 -8.91 -5.22 -2.89
N ASN A 63 -7.96 -5.79 -3.64
CA ASN A 63 -6.56 -5.86 -3.23
C ASN A 63 -5.93 -4.46 -3.07
N LEU A 64 -6.18 -3.53 -4.00
CA LEU A 64 -5.68 -2.16 -3.85
C LEU A 64 -6.31 -1.42 -2.67
N LEU A 65 -7.62 -1.57 -2.44
CA LEU A 65 -8.30 -1.01 -1.27
C LEU A 65 -7.75 -1.60 0.03
N TYR A 66 -7.44 -2.90 0.05
CA TYR A 66 -6.78 -3.56 1.17
C TYR A 66 -5.39 -2.97 1.42
N ARG A 67 -4.54 -2.91 0.39
CA ARG A 67 -3.19 -2.32 0.44
C ARG A 67 -3.22 -0.85 0.83
N LEU A 68 -4.28 -0.11 0.52
CA LEU A 68 -4.48 1.26 0.97
C LEU A 68 -4.81 1.28 2.47
N SER A 69 -5.78 0.48 2.91
CA SER A 69 -6.28 0.47 4.28
C SER A 69 -5.31 -0.04 5.34
N ALA A 70 -4.40 -0.97 5.00
CA ALA A 70 -3.66 -1.76 6.00
C ALA A 70 -2.14 -1.58 5.96
N LYS A 71 -1.49 -1.47 7.12
CA LYS A 71 -0.03 -1.59 7.27
C LYS A 71 0.28 -2.97 7.85
N ALA A 72 1.22 -3.70 7.25
CA ALA A 72 1.70 -4.94 7.84
C ALA A 72 2.65 -4.62 9.01
N ASN A 73 2.51 -5.34 10.12
CA ASN A 73 3.49 -5.40 11.18
C ASN A 73 3.94 -6.87 11.39
N CYS A 74 4.89 -7.11 12.29
CA CYS A 74 5.48 -8.43 12.50
C CYS A 74 4.47 -9.54 12.89
N PHE A 75 3.29 -9.17 13.40
CA PHE A 75 2.35 -10.11 13.99
C PHE A 75 0.92 -10.00 13.45
N ASN A 76 0.58 -8.89 12.77
CA ASN A 76 -0.78 -8.51 12.40
C ASN A 76 -0.83 -7.44 11.28
N TYR A 77 -2.02 -7.25 10.74
CA TYR A 77 -2.37 -6.10 9.89
C TYR A 77 -3.08 -5.04 10.73
N ILE A 78 -2.59 -3.80 10.67
CA ILE A 78 -3.23 -2.66 11.34
C ILE A 78 -3.97 -1.85 10.27
N LYS A 79 -5.27 -1.59 10.49
CA LYS A 79 -6.03 -0.64 9.68
C LYS A 79 -5.55 0.78 10.01
N ILE A 80 -4.91 1.44 9.05
CA ILE A 80 -4.32 2.78 9.19
C ILE A 80 -5.11 3.88 8.49
N MET A 81 -6.02 3.52 7.58
CA MET A 81 -6.93 4.47 6.93
C MET A 81 -8.22 3.80 6.47
N ASP A 82 -9.27 4.61 6.26
CA ASP A 82 -10.50 4.17 5.61
C ASP A 82 -10.37 4.29 4.08
N SER A 83 -10.11 3.15 3.42
CA SER A 83 -9.87 3.13 1.98
C SER A 83 -11.10 3.52 1.15
N LYS A 84 -12.33 3.32 1.68
CA LYS A 84 -13.56 3.73 0.99
C LYS A 84 -13.66 5.25 0.96
N VAL A 85 -13.50 5.91 2.11
CA VAL A 85 -13.56 7.38 2.20
C VAL A 85 -12.47 8.02 1.34
N VAL A 86 -11.25 7.47 1.41
CA VAL A 86 -10.11 7.93 0.60
C VAL A 86 -10.41 7.81 -0.90
N PHE A 87 -10.94 6.66 -1.33
CA PHE A 87 -11.23 6.44 -2.74
C PHE A 87 -12.43 7.27 -3.24
N ASP A 88 -13.45 7.46 -2.41
CA ASP A 88 -14.60 8.30 -2.77
C ASP A 88 -14.19 9.77 -2.95
N GLU A 89 -13.25 10.29 -2.15
CA GLU A 89 -12.68 11.63 -2.36
C GLU A 89 -11.90 11.72 -3.68
N LEU A 90 -11.13 10.68 -4.03
CA LEU A 90 -10.38 10.63 -5.29
C LEU A 90 -11.31 10.59 -6.52
N LYS A 91 -12.43 9.86 -6.46
CA LYS A 91 -13.41 9.80 -7.56
C LYS A 91 -13.93 11.17 -7.94
N VAL A 92 -14.25 12.00 -6.94
CA VAL A 92 -14.73 13.38 -7.16
C VAL A 92 -13.72 14.21 -7.96
N PHE A 93 -12.43 14.09 -7.64
CA PHE A 93 -11.37 14.75 -8.40
C PHE A 93 -11.31 14.23 -9.85
N ILE A 94 -11.28 12.91 -10.03
CA ILE A 94 -11.17 12.29 -11.36
C ILE A 94 -12.38 12.65 -12.23
N ASP A 95 -13.59 12.60 -11.69
CA ASP A 95 -14.82 12.91 -12.43
C ASP A 95 -14.80 14.36 -12.93
N LYS A 96 -14.29 15.29 -12.12
CA LYS A 96 -14.12 16.69 -12.49
C LYS A 96 -13.07 16.87 -13.60
N GLU A 97 -11.88 16.30 -13.44
CA GLU A 97 -10.81 16.40 -14.43
C GLU A 97 -11.21 15.74 -15.75
N LYS A 98 -11.79 14.54 -15.68
CA LYS A 98 -12.27 13.79 -16.86
C LYS A 98 -13.37 14.55 -17.59
N LYS A 99 -14.33 15.15 -16.87
CA LYS A 99 -15.37 15.98 -17.51
C LYS A 99 -14.77 17.17 -18.26
N THR A 100 -13.80 17.85 -17.65
CA THR A 100 -13.12 19.01 -18.25
C THR A 100 -12.33 18.59 -19.49
N SER A 101 -11.54 17.53 -19.39
CA SER A 101 -10.74 16.99 -20.50
C SER A 101 -11.61 16.45 -21.64
N ASN A 102 -12.72 15.77 -21.34
CA ASN A 102 -13.68 15.32 -22.34
C ASN A 102 -14.18 16.51 -23.17
N GLN A 103 -14.63 17.58 -22.50
CA GLN A 103 -15.14 18.78 -23.17
C GLN A 103 -14.11 19.42 -24.10
N LEU A 104 -12.83 19.42 -23.72
CA LEU A 104 -11.74 20.01 -24.50
C LEU A 104 -11.30 19.14 -25.70
N VAL A 105 -11.25 17.81 -25.52
CA VAL A 105 -10.65 16.89 -26.50
C VAL A 105 -11.70 16.39 -27.52
N CYS A 106 -12.89 16.03 -27.04
CA CYS A 106 -13.89 15.29 -27.82
C CYS A 106 -15.34 15.71 -27.52
N GLY A 107 -15.53 16.82 -26.81
CA GLY A 107 -16.86 17.28 -26.36
C GLY A 107 -17.52 16.24 -25.45
N ASN A 108 -18.68 15.74 -25.87
CA ASN A 108 -19.43 14.69 -25.16
C ASN A 108 -19.32 13.30 -25.82
N ASN A 109 -18.59 13.17 -26.94
CA ASN A 109 -18.61 11.99 -27.80
C ASN A 109 -17.24 11.32 -27.89
N CYS A 110 -16.56 11.19 -26.76
CA CYS A 110 -15.25 10.54 -26.69
C CYS A 110 -15.35 9.05 -27.00
N ASN A 111 -14.59 8.58 -27.98
CA ASN A 111 -14.44 7.16 -28.23
C ASN A 111 -13.56 6.51 -27.15
N LYS A 112 -13.44 5.17 -27.19
CA LYS A 112 -12.66 4.42 -26.19
C LYS A 112 -11.18 4.83 -26.15
N ARG A 113 -10.56 5.12 -27.31
CA ARG A 113 -9.15 5.51 -27.40
C ARG A 113 -8.92 6.91 -26.82
N GLU A 114 -9.79 7.86 -27.14
CA GLU A 114 -9.76 9.22 -26.59
C GLU A 114 -9.96 9.19 -25.07
N SER A 115 -10.95 8.44 -24.59
CA SER A 115 -11.21 8.27 -23.16
C SER A 115 -10.01 7.69 -22.41
N ALA A 116 -9.34 6.69 -23.00
CA ALA A 116 -8.13 6.11 -22.43
C ALA A 116 -6.96 7.11 -22.40
N GLY A 117 -6.78 7.87 -23.48
CA GLY A 117 -5.78 8.93 -23.55
C GLY A 117 -6.00 10.04 -22.51
N ILE A 118 -7.26 10.43 -22.29
CA ILE A 118 -7.63 11.39 -21.24
C ILE A 118 -7.27 10.84 -19.85
N CYS A 119 -7.62 9.59 -19.55
CA CYS A 119 -7.28 8.98 -18.27
C CYS A 119 -5.77 8.86 -18.06
N LEU A 120 -5.00 8.56 -19.11
CA LEU A 120 -3.53 8.54 -19.05
C LEU A 120 -2.98 9.94 -18.76
N SER A 121 -3.50 10.96 -19.46
CA SER A 121 -3.11 12.36 -19.25
C SER A 121 -3.39 12.82 -17.82
N ILE A 122 -4.54 12.46 -17.24
CA ILE A 122 -4.85 12.74 -15.84
C ILE A 122 -3.87 12.00 -14.91
N TYR A 123 -3.63 10.71 -15.14
CA TYR A 123 -2.74 9.88 -14.32
C TYR A 123 -1.29 10.41 -14.27
N GLU A 124 -0.81 10.96 -15.38
CA GLU A 124 0.54 11.53 -15.49
C GLU A 124 0.63 12.99 -15.04
N SER A 125 -0.52 13.66 -14.86
CA SER A 125 -0.56 15.08 -14.52
C SER A 125 0.04 15.40 -13.15
N TYR A 126 0.64 16.59 -13.06
CA TYR A 126 1.12 17.14 -11.78
C TYR A 126 -0.03 17.30 -10.78
N SER A 127 -1.18 17.83 -11.21
CA SER A 127 -2.36 18.05 -10.36
C SER A 127 -2.85 16.75 -9.71
N PHE A 128 -2.90 15.66 -10.47
CA PHE A 128 -3.28 14.35 -9.93
C PHE A 128 -2.27 13.85 -8.90
N ASN A 129 -0.96 13.94 -9.16
CA ASN A 129 0.06 13.54 -8.19
C ASN A 129 -0.04 14.35 -6.89
N THR A 130 -0.21 15.68 -6.99
CA THR A 130 -0.41 16.56 -5.82
C THR A 130 -1.67 16.18 -5.04
N GLU A 131 -2.76 15.86 -5.73
CA GLU A 131 -4.01 15.45 -5.08
C GLU A 131 -3.87 14.11 -4.35
N ILE A 132 -3.19 13.13 -4.96
CA ILE A 132 -2.87 11.85 -4.31
C ILE A 132 -2.09 12.09 -3.02
N GLU A 133 -1.05 12.93 -3.06
CA GLU A 133 -0.28 13.26 -1.85
C GLU A 133 -1.13 13.94 -0.79
N ARG A 134 -1.97 14.91 -1.18
CA ARG A 134 -2.89 15.62 -0.27
C ARG A 134 -3.84 14.65 0.43
N ILE A 135 -4.47 13.74 -0.33
CA ILE A 135 -5.43 12.77 0.21
C ILE A 135 -4.72 11.79 1.15
N VAL A 136 -3.58 11.23 0.75
CA VAL A 136 -2.84 10.28 1.59
C VAL A 136 -2.41 10.94 2.90
N LYS A 137 -1.86 12.15 2.86
CA LYS A 137 -1.46 12.92 4.06
C LYS A 137 -2.65 13.23 4.97
N LYS A 138 -3.82 13.53 4.40
CA LYS A 138 -5.05 13.83 5.16
C LYS A 138 -5.55 12.61 5.96
N TYR A 139 -5.49 11.42 5.39
CA TYR A 139 -6.12 10.23 5.97
C TYR A 139 -5.15 9.23 6.61
N CYS A 140 -3.86 9.29 6.30
CA CYS A 140 -2.85 8.41 6.87
C CYS A 140 -1.81 9.18 7.69
N LYS A 141 -2.04 9.26 9.00
CA LYS A 141 -1.14 9.94 9.94
C LYS A 141 0.18 9.20 10.17
N GLU A 142 0.23 7.91 9.87
CA GLU A 142 1.39 7.02 10.10
C GLU A 142 2.17 6.72 8.80
N CYS A 143 1.84 7.42 7.72
CA CYS A 143 2.46 7.26 6.41
C CYS A 143 3.62 8.26 6.18
N GLU A 144 4.20 8.83 7.24
CA GLU A 144 5.37 9.73 7.14
C GLU A 144 6.68 9.01 6.78
#